data_AF-A0A927BDM6-F1
#
_entry.id   AF-A0A927BDM6-F1
#
_cell.length_a   1.000
_cell.length_b   1.000
_cell.length_c   1.000
_cell.angle_alpha   90.00
_cell.angle_beta   90.00
_cell.angle_gamma   90.00
#
_symmetry.space_group_name_H-M   'P 1'
#
loop_
_entity.id
_entity.type
_entity.pdbx_description
1 polymer ?
#
loop_
_entity_poly.entity_id
_entity_poly.type
_entity_poly.pdbx_seq_one_letter_code
_entity_poly.pdbx_strand_id
1 'polypeptide(L)'
;MDIILNELSLRVLPTTGSHAAVLLDAWLTQLIGLAKVHKVLPAFRSLASVRDMQIAADGTFFQQWLGQLPTDRKRLALTFTTKAPFIHYYPEYWFIGPEPAGMRGLECKGLAFAAENNLLAWSLDPFGQWAAPYYHIHCTAIDEVRDALDEYELTTWHLPASGETSEHAAYYAGVLAAEEMQVVQAATSGNVLLQRWTEWFPKLRLTDIASECLRELTIEATRPVAERLIALHRFFAVWDRVPANYDQVLSYRTSPESDTRLRTLSELQLRCPDGQTRAMSWHMRYTPQAGRLYFVPDVETGDCFIGHIGHKII
;
A
#
# COMPACT_ATOMS: atom_id res chain seq x y z
N MET A 1 4.41 2.86 -10.21
CA MET A 1 3.49 3.30 -9.14
C MET A 1 2.15 2.75 -9.50
N ASP A 2 1.53 1.96 -8.64
CA ASP A 2 0.22 1.39 -8.97
C ASP A 2 -0.87 2.39 -8.54
N ILE A 3 -1.93 2.49 -9.34
CA ILE A 3 -3.11 3.30 -9.07
C ILE A 3 -4.29 2.35 -9.02
N ILE A 4 -5.05 2.40 -7.93
CA ILE A 4 -6.10 1.43 -7.64
C ILE A 4 -7.46 2.06 -7.91
N LEU A 5 -8.31 1.36 -8.64
CA LEU A 5 -9.69 1.76 -8.80
C LEU A 5 -10.41 1.72 -7.45
N ASN A 6 -11.04 2.84 -7.07
CA ASN A 6 -12.07 2.88 -6.05
C ASN A 6 -13.38 2.35 -6.64
N GLU A 7 -13.71 1.11 -6.35
CA GLU A 7 -14.90 0.42 -6.85
C GLU A 7 -16.21 1.05 -6.39
N LEU A 8 -16.22 1.82 -5.28
CA LEU A 8 -17.42 2.54 -4.84
C LEU A 8 -17.86 3.59 -5.85
N SER A 9 -16.92 4.17 -6.60
CA SER A 9 -17.23 5.10 -7.68
C SER A 9 -18.05 4.47 -8.81
N LEU A 10 -17.98 3.14 -8.99
CA LEU A 10 -18.76 2.42 -10.00
C LEU A 10 -20.24 2.25 -9.63
N ARG A 11 -20.64 2.60 -8.40
CA ARG A 11 -22.05 2.53 -7.97
C ARG A 11 -22.89 3.67 -8.56
N VAL A 12 -22.24 4.77 -8.91
CA VAL A 12 -22.87 5.95 -9.51
C VAL A 12 -22.18 6.20 -10.85
N LEU A 13 -22.71 5.57 -11.89
CA LEU A 13 -22.13 5.65 -13.22
C LEU A 13 -22.61 6.89 -13.99
N PRO A 14 -21.78 7.40 -14.92
CA PRO A 14 -22.23 8.33 -15.96
C PRO A 14 -23.47 7.80 -16.68
N THR A 15 -24.42 8.67 -17.04
CA THR A 15 -25.65 8.26 -17.73
C THR A 15 -25.38 7.60 -19.09
N THR A 16 -24.38 8.10 -19.83
CA THR A 16 -24.07 7.67 -21.19
C THR A 16 -22.61 7.29 -21.37
N GLY A 17 -22.34 6.40 -22.33
CA GLY A 17 -20.98 6.05 -22.73
C GLY A 17 -20.15 7.26 -23.20
N SER A 18 -20.80 8.28 -23.78
CA SER A 18 -20.13 9.52 -24.19
C SER A 18 -19.64 10.35 -22.99
N HIS A 19 -20.43 10.45 -21.92
CA HIS A 19 -19.99 11.11 -20.70
C HIS A 19 -18.84 10.33 -20.04
N ALA A 20 -18.96 9.00 -19.98
CA ALA A 20 -17.88 8.14 -19.47
C ALA A 20 -16.57 8.31 -20.27
N ALA A 21 -16.65 8.43 -21.59
CA ALA A 21 -15.49 8.62 -22.46
C ALA A 21 -14.72 9.91 -22.12
N VAL A 22 -15.41 11.01 -21.81
CA VAL A 22 -14.78 12.27 -21.40
C VAL A 22 -13.98 12.09 -20.10
N LEU A 23 -14.57 11.41 -19.11
CA LEU A 23 -13.91 11.16 -17.83
C LEU A 23 -12.68 10.25 -17.99
N LEU A 24 -12.79 9.20 -18.82
CA LEU A 24 -11.68 8.29 -19.10
C LEU A 24 -10.57 8.95 -19.93
N ASP A 25 -10.91 9.88 -20.82
CA ASP A 25 -9.90 10.67 -21.53
C ASP A 25 -9.15 11.65 -20.61
N ALA A 26 -9.85 12.24 -19.64
CA ALA A 26 -9.23 13.04 -18.59
C ALA A 26 -8.29 12.17 -17.74
N TRP A 27 -8.75 11.01 -17.28
CA TRP A 27 -7.92 10.02 -16.57
C TRP A 27 -6.66 9.63 -17.34
N LEU A 28 -6.79 9.25 -18.63
CA LEU A 28 -5.63 8.88 -19.44
C LEU A 28 -4.63 10.03 -19.57
N THR A 29 -5.13 11.26 -19.70
CA THR A 29 -4.29 12.46 -19.77
C THR A 29 -3.56 12.70 -18.44
N GLN A 30 -4.22 12.50 -17.30
CA GLN A 30 -3.58 12.58 -15.99
C GLN A 30 -2.48 11.53 -15.83
N LEU A 31 -2.72 10.27 -16.23
CA LEU A 31 -1.71 9.21 -16.14
C LEU A 31 -0.46 9.52 -16.98
N ILE A 32 -0.66 10.10 -18.17
CA ILE A 32 0.46 10.58 -19.01
C ILE A 32 1.22 11.71 -18.30
N GLY A 33 0.51 12.62 -17.63
CA GLY A 33 1.10 13.70 -16.84
C GLY A 33 1.96 13.16 -15.70
N LEU A 34 1.39 12.27 -14.88
CA LEU A 34 2.11 11.60 -13.78
C LEU A 34 3.35 10.87 -14.27
N ALA A 35 3.24 10.13 -15.38
CA ALA A 35 4.37 9.41 -15.94
C ALA A 35 5.53 10.33 -16.36
N LYS A 36 5.21 11.54 -16.86
CA LYS A 36 6.20 12.54 -17.25
C LYS A 36 6.84 13.22 -16.05
N VAL A 37 6.02 13.64 -15.07
CA VAL A 37 6.48 14.38 -13.88
C VAL A 37 7.33 13.48 -13.00
N HIS A 38 6.82 12.29 -12.67
CA HIS A 38 7.44 11.38 -11.71
C HIS A 38 8.40 10.38 -12.35
N LYS A 39 8.51 10.38 -13.69
CA LYS A 39 9.36 9.45 -14.47
C LYS A 39 9.11 7.97 -14.16
N VAL A 40 7.89 7.65 -13.73
CA VAL A 40 7.45 6.30 -13.38
C VAL A 40 6.19 6.00 -14.15
N LEU A 41 6.15 4.86 -14.85
CA LEU A 41 4.94 4.41 -15.53
C LEU A 41 3.89 3.98 -14.49
N PRO A 42 2.72 4.63 -14.40
CA PRO A 42 1.66 4.18 -13.51
C PRO A 42 1.02 2.89 -14.03
N ALA A 43 0.59 2.03 -13.11
CA ALA A 43 -0.14 0.81 -13.44
C ALA A 43 -1.52 0.85 -12.77
N PHE A 44 -2.57 0.98 -13.57
CA PHE A 44 -3.94 0.99 -13.11
C PHE A 44 -4.46 -0.43 -12.86
N ARG A 45 -4.96 -0.68 -11.65
CA ARG A 45 -5.46 -1.98 -11.21
C ARG A 45 -6.85 -1.87 -10.59
N SER A 46 -7.59 -2.96 -10.68
CA SER A 46 -8.90 -3.16 -10.06
C SER A 46 -9.00 -4.59 -9.51
N LEU A 47 -10.06 -4.87 -8.74
CA LEU A 47 -10.37 -6.21 -8.20
C LEU A 47 -10.75 -7.22 -9.29
N ALA A 48 -11.31 -6.72 -10.38
CA ALA A 48 -11.69 -7.51 -11.55
C ALA A 48 -10.98 -6.99 -12.80
N SER A 49 -11.15 -7.66 -13.92
CA SER A 49 -10.68 -7.18 -15.23
C SER A 49 -11.27 -5.80 -15.54
N VAL A 50 -10.41 -4.80 -15.77
CA VAL A 50 -10.83 -3.44 -16.18
C VAL A 50 -11.58 -3.48 -17.51
N ARG A 51 -11.28 -4.45 -18.39
CA ARG A 51 -11.92 -4.54 -19.72
C ARG A 51 -13.42 -4.78 -19.65
N ASP A 52 -13.84 -5.51 -18.62
CA ASP A 52 -15.22 -5.93 -18.38
C ASP A 52 -15.94 -5.00 -17.39
N MET A 53 -15.29 -3.90 -17.01
CA MET A 53 -15.86 -2.86 -16.16
C MET A 53 -16.93 -2.08 -16.92
N GLN A 54 -18.15 -2.05 -16.38
CA GLN A 54 -19.20 -1.14 -16.84
C GLN A 54 -18.82 0.29 -16.47
N ILE A 55 -18.90 1.21 -17.43
CA ILE A 55 -18.47 2.61 -17.28
C ILE A 55 -19.62 3.61 -17.44
N ALA A 56 -20.81 3.16 -17.86
CA ALA A 56 -21.99 4.01 -17.94
C ALA A 56 -23.28 3.22 -17.67
N ALA A 57 -24.31 3.91 -17.20
CA ALA A 57 -25.62 3.34 -16.86
C ALA A 57 -26.37 2.76 -18.08
N ASP A 58 -26.05 3.23 -19.29
CA ASP A 58 -26.59 2.69 -20.56
C ASP A 58 -26.02 1.30 -20.94
N GLY A 59 -25.17 0.71 -20.09
CA GLY A 59 -24.54 -0.58 -20.34
C GLY A 59 -23.23 -0.50 -21.13
N THR A 60 -22.66 0.70 -21.31
CA THR A 60 -21.34 0.84 -21.94
C THR A 60 -20.23 0.28 -21.04
N PHE A 61 -19.29 -0.44 -21.65
CA PHE A 61 -18.13 -1.05 -21.00
C PHE A 61 -16.80 -0.39 -21.40
N PHE A 62 -15.79 -0.49 -20.53
CA PHE A 62 -14.45 0.07 -20.76
C PHE A 62 -13.83 -0.38 -22.10
N GLN A 63 -14.01 -1.66 -22.48
CA GLN A 63 -13.51 -2.17 -23.77
C GLN A 63 -14.12 -1.46 -24.99
N GLN A 64 -15.35 -0.96 -24.89
CA GLN A 64 -16.00 -0.21 -25.98
C GLN A 64 -15.36 1.17 -26.11
N TRP A 65 -15.07 1.85 -25.00
CA TRP A 65 -14.28 3.09 -25.02
C TRP A 65 -12.89 2.86 -25.61
N LEU A 66 -12.17 1.81 -25.20
CA LEU A 66 -10.88 1.44 -25.80
C LEU A 66 -10.97 1.20 -27.32
N GLY A 67 -12.11 0.70 -27.80
CA GLY A 67 -12.38 0.49 -29.23
C GLY A 67 -12.53 1.77 -30.03
N GLN A 68 -12.94 2.87 -29.38
CA GLN A 68 -13.17 4.18 -30.00
C GLN A 68 -11.89 5.04 -30.03
N LEU A 69 -10.88 4.71 -29.23
CA LEU A 69 -9.63 5.46 -29.18
C LEU A 69 -8.77 5.28 -30.45
N PRO A 70 -8.07 6.33 -30.91
CA PRO A 70 -6.99 6.19 -31.88
C PRO A 70 -5.94 5.18 -31.44
N THR A 71 -5.27 4.53 -32.40
CA THR A 71 -4.31 3.43 -32.15
C THR A 71 -3.26 3.76 -31.08
N ASP A 72 -2.69 4.96 -31.11
CA ASP A 72 -1.65 5.36 -30.16
C ASP A 72 -2.19 5.58 -28.75
N ARG A 73 -3.35 6.24 -28.60
CA ARG A 73 -4.02 6.41 -27.31
C ARG A 73 -4.48 5.07 -26.74
N LYS A 74 -5.01 4.19 -27.58
CA LYS A 74 -5.38 2.82 -27.19
C LYS A 74 -4.18 2.05 -26.67
N ARG A 75 -3.02 2.15 -27.34
CA ARG A 75 -1.78 1.51 -26.87
C ARG A 75 -1.34 2.06 -25.52
N LEU A 76 -1.37 3.38 -25.33
CA LEU A 76 -1.05 4.01 -24.05
C LEU A 76 -1.99 3.57 -22.93
N ALA A 77 -3.31 3.58 -23.16
CA ALA A 77 -4.29 3.11 -22.19
C ALA A 77 -4.02 1.66 -21.78
N LEU A 78 -3.74 0.79 -22.75
CA LEU A 78 -3.38 -0.62 -22.49
C LEU A 78 -2.06 -0.79 -21.75
N THR A 79 -1.10 0.11 -21.96
CA THR A 79 0.18 0.13 -21.22
C THR A 79 -0.03 0.50 -19.76
N PHE A 80 -0.95 1.44 -19.47
CA PHE A 80 -1.27 1.83 -18.10
C PHE A 80 -2.17 0.83 -17.39
N THR A 81 -3.11 0.15 -18.07
CA THR A 81 -3.95 -0.86 -17.43
C THR A 81 -3.20 -2.19 -17.30
N THR A 82 -3.02 -2.71 -16.09
CA THR A 82 -2.42 -4.05 -15.93
C THR A 82 -3.37 -5.13 -16.46
N LYS A 83 -2.81 -6.24 -16.95
CA LYS A 83 -3.61 -7.39 -17.41
C LYS A 83 -4.17 -8.23 -16.26
N ALA A 84 -3.62 -8.10 -15.05
CA ALA A 84 -4.02 -8.89 -13.90
C ALA A 84 -4.64 -7.98 -12.82
N PRO A 85 -5.85 -8.31 -12.31
CA PRO A 85 -6.41 -7.65 -11.16
C PRO A 85 -5.51 -7.83 -9.93
N PHE A 86 -5.64 -6.94 -8.95
CA PHE A 86 -5.02 -7.20 -7.65
C PHE A 86 -5.92 -8.14 -6.84
N ILE A 87 -5.29 -8.85 -5.91
CA ILE A 87 -5.95 -9.83 -5.07
C ILE A 87 -5.91 -9.30 -3.64
N HIS A 88 -7.08 -9.27 -2.99
CA HIS A 88 -7.23 -8.77 -1.62
C HIS A 88 -8.21 -9.67 -0.87
N TYR A 89 -7.66 -10.46 0.05
CA TYR A 89 -8.43 -11.51 0.72
C TYR A 89 -8.99 -11.09 2.08
N TYR A 90 -8.30 -10.20 2.80
CA TYR A 90 -8.61 -9.79 4.17
C TYR A 90 -7.84 -8.52 4.51
N PRO A 91 -8.20 -7.80 5.59
CA PRO A 91 -9.46 -7.83 6.39
C PRO A 91 -10.73 -7.29 5.70
N GLU A 92 -11.81 -7.04 6.47
CA GLU A 92 -13.03 -6.38 6.00
C GLU A 92 -12.88 -4.85 6.14
N TYR A 93 -13.29 -4.11 5.11
CA TYR A 93 -13.08 -2.66 5.03
C TYR A 93 -14.35 -1.95 4.66
N TRP A 94 -14.65 -0.89 5.39
CA TRP A 94 -15.87 -0.13 5.29
C TRP A 94 -15.56 1.35 5.11
N PHE A 95 -16.21 1.99 4.16
CA PHE A 95 -16.06 3.43 3.98
C PHE A 95 -16.74 4.18 5.14
N ILE A 96 -16.03 5.11 5.77
CA ILE A 96 -16.58 5.91 6.89
C ILE A 96 -16.68 7.39 6.61
N GLY A 97 -16.18 7.84 5.44
CA GLY A 97 -16.27 9.23 5.03
C GLY A 97 -17.72 9.75 5.06
N PRO A 98 -17.95 10.99 5.52
CA PRO A 98 -19.26 11.62 5.44
C PRO A 98 -19.68 11.90 3.99
N GLU A 99 -18.69 12.09 3.12
CA GLU A 99 -18.84 12.25 1.67
C GLU A 99 -17.96 11.23 0.93
N PRO A 100 -18.42 10.66 -0.20
CA PRO A 100 -19.73 10.92 -0.83
C PRO A 100 -20.93 10.38 -0.04
N ALA A 101 -22.03 11.14 -0.04
CA ALA A 101 -23.30 10.71 0.55
C ALA A 101 -23.77 9.34 0.01
N GLY A 102 -24.26 8.49 0.91
CA GLY A 102 -24.75 7.15 0.57
C GLY A 102 -23.65 6.08 0.42
N MET A 103 -22.37 6.42 0.59
CA MET A 103 -21.27 5.46 0.53
C MET A 103 -20.85 4.92 1.91
N ARG A 104 -21.25 5.58 3.00
CA ARG A 104 -20.89 5.18 4.37
C ARG A 104 -21.39 3.76 4.68
N GLY A 105 -20.51 2.93 5.23
CA GLY A 105 -20.78 1.54 5.59
C GLY A 105 -20.70 0.55 4.42
N LEU A 106 -20.33 1.00 3.22
CA LEU A 106 -20.12 0.11 2.08
C LEU A 106 -18.70 -0.46 2.07
N GLU A 107 -18.57 -1.69 1.59
CA GLU A 107 -17.29 -2.38 1.45
C GLU A 107 -16.37 -1.68 0.44
N CYS A 108 -15.11 -1.44 0.80
CA CYS A 108 -14.16 -0.62 0.00
C CYS A 108 -12.75 -1.22 -0.12
N LYS A 109 -12.64 -2.43 -0.68
CA LYS A 109 -11.40 -3.17 -0.89
C LYS A 109 -10.36 -2.43 -1.74
N GLY A 110 -10.75 -1.68 -2.76
CA GLY A 110 -9.82 -0.92 -3.60
C GLY A 110 -9.16 0.22 -2.82
N LEU A 111 -9.95 0.98 -2.07
CA LEU A 111 -9.42 2.01 -1.17
C LEU A 111 -8.51 1.40 -0.10
N ALA A 112 -8.95 0.30 0.51
CA ALA A 112 -8.17 -0.42 1.50
C ALA A 112 -6.82 -0.93 0.99
N PHE A 113 -6.82 -1.59 -0.17
CA PHE A 113 -5.59 -2.09 -0.78
C PHE A 113 -4.63 -0.94 -1.09
N ALA A 114 -5.14 0.21 -1.53
CA ALA A 114 -4.32 1.39 -1.76
C ALA A 114 -3.72 1.94 -0.46
N ALA A 115 -4.51 2.08 0.61
CA ALA A 115 -4.01 2.55 1.91
C ALA A 115 -2.93 1.64 2.50
N GLU A 116 -3.15 0.32 2.53
CA GLU A 116 -2.20 -0.63 3.14
C GLU A 116 -0.85 -0.72 2.39
N ASN A 117 -0.85 -0.37 1.11
CA ASN A 117 0.31 -0.45 0.24
C ASN A 117 0.86 0.93 -0.16
N ASN A 118 0.38 2.00 0.46
CA ASN A 118 0.78 3.38 0.18
C ASN A 118 0.71 3.71 -1.32
N LEU A 119 -0.44 3.42 -1.93
CA LEU A 119 -0.75 3.68 -3.35
C LEU A 119 -1.82 4.77 -3.48
N LEU A 120 -1.98 5.31 -4.69
CA LEU A 120 -3.09 6.20 -5.02
C LEU A 120 -4.34 5.41 -5.40
N ALA A 121 -5.49 5.84 -4.91
CA ALA A 121 -6.79 5.45 -5.45
C ALA A 121 -7.25 6.43 -6.55
N TRP A 122 -8.10 5.97 -7.45
CA TRP A 122 -8.78 6.79 -8.46
C TRP A 122 -10.24 6.39 -8.61
N SER A 123 -11.11 7.36 -8.87
CA SER A 123 -12.56 7.18 -8.98
C SER A 123 -13.09 7.61 -10.35
N LEU A 124 -14.03 6.84 -10.90
CA LEU A 124 -14.84 7.30 -12.04
C LEU A 124 -15.96 8.20 -11.51
N ASP A 125 -15.77 9.51 -11.59
CA ASP A 125 -16.59 10.48 -10.84
C ASP A 125 -17.38 11.44 -11.76
N PRO A 126 -18.57 11.04 -12.23
CA PRO A 126 -19.41 11.88 -13.11
C PRO A 126 -19.97 13.13 -12.44
N PHE A 127 -20.01 13.19 -11.10
CA PHE A 127 -20.71 14.24 -10.36
C PHE A 127 -19.80 15.04 -9.42
N GLY A 128 -18.48 14.83 -9.46
CA GLY A 128 -17.54 15.52 -8.58
C GLY A 128 -17.67 15.11 -7.11
N GLN A 129 -18.25 13.94 -6.83
CA GLN A 129 -18.45 13.42 -5.50
C GLN A 129 -17.14 12.95 -4.87
N TRP A 130 -16.21 12.47 -5.69
CA TRP A 130 -14.90 11.95 -5.29
C TRP A 130 -13.79 13.01 -5.44
N ALA A 131 -14.05 14.26 -5.08
CA ALA A 131 -13.10 15.35 -5.27
C ALA A 131 -12.01 15.46 -4.17
N ALA A 132 -12.17 14.79 -3.04
CA ALA A 132 -11.22 14.89 -1.94
C ALA A 132 -9.88 14.20 -2.28
N PRO A 133 -8.76 14.73 -1.76
CA PRO A 133 -7.42 14.18 -1.99
C PRO A 133 -7.12 12.93 -1.15
N TYR A 134 -7.95 12.64 -0.14
CA TYR A 134 -7.88 11.41 0.63
C TYR A 134 -9.24 11.05 1.22
N TYR A 135 -9.41 9.79 1.59
CA TYR A 135 -10.59 9.27 2.28
C TYR A 135 -10.20 8.40 3.47
N HIS A 136 -11.07 8.40 4.48
CA HIS A 136 -10.94 7.54 5.65
C HIS A 136 -11.77 6.27 5.47
N ILE A 137 -11.17 5.15 5.85
CA ILE A 137 -11.80 3.84 5.85
C ILE A 137 -11.66 3.22 7.23
N HIS A 138 -12.70 2.52 7.65
CA HIS A 138 -12.68 1.68 8.83
C HIS A 138 -12.37 0.25 8.42
N CYS A 139 -11.57 -0.41 9.22
CA CYS A 139 -11.18 -1.78 9.03
C CYS A 139 -11.54 -2.60 10.26
N THR A 140 -12.03 -3.80 10.01
CA THR A 140 -12.29 -4.79 11.03
C THR A 140 -11.53 -6.06 10.67
N ALA A 141 -10.61 -6.47 11.55
CA ALA A 141 -9.86 -7.71 11.42
C ALA A 141 -10.14 -8.61 12.62
N ILE A 142 -10.19 -9.93 12.39
CA ILE A 142 -10.29 -10.90 13.49
C ILE A 142 -8.89 -11.08 14.10
N ASP A 143 -8.75 -10.85 15.41
CA ASP A 143 -7.60 -11.30 16.18
C ASP A 143 -7.83 -12.74 16.63
N GLU A 144 -7.29 -13.69 15.87
CA GLU A 144 -7.39 -15.13 16.12
C GLU A 144 -6.91 -15.57 17.52
N VAL A 145 -6.07 -14.77 18.18
CA VAL A 145 -5.49 -15.11 19.49
C VAL A 145 -6.39 -14.66 20.64
N ARG A 146 -7.05 -13.52 20.47
CA ARG A 146 -7.92 -12.93 21.50
C ARG A 146 -9.38 -13.30 21.32
N ASP A 147 -9.71 -13.98 20.22
CA ASP A 147 -11.09 -14.19 19.77
C ASP A 147 -11.87 -12.86 19.79
N ALA A 148 -11.23 -11.81 19.30
CA ALA A 148 -11.70 -10.43 19.37
C ALA A 148 -11.58 -9.72 18.01
N LEU A 149 -12.38 -8.68 17.81
CA LEU A 149 -12.30 -7.83 16.62
C LEU A 149 -11.30 -6.68 16.88
N ASP A 150 -10.29 -6.59 16.03
CA ASP A 150 -9.42 -5.42 15.93
C ASP A 150 -10.08 -4.42 14.97
N GLU A 151 -10.48 -3.27 15.51
CA GLU A 151 -11.03 -2.15 14.75
C GLU A 151 -9.99 -1.03 14.60
N TYR A 152 -9.83 -0.50 13.39
CA TYR A 152 -8.92 0.61 13.14
C TYR A 152 -9.27 1.41 11.89
N GLU A 153 -8.80 2.65 11.84
CA GLU A 153 -8.96 3.52 10.68
C GLU A 153 -7.68 3.58 9.85
N LEU A 154 -7.84 3.71 8.54
CA LEU A 154 -6.77 4.01 7.57
C LEU A 154 -7.16 5.23 6.73
N THR A 155 -6.13 5.91 6.22
CA THR A 155 -6.29 6.99 5.24
C THR A 155 -5.79 6.52 3.88
N THR A 156 -6.64 6.66 2.86
CA THR A 156 -6.33 6.33 1.47
C THR A 156 -6.10 7.63 0.70
N TRP A 157 -4.95 7.80 0.07
CA TRP A 157 -4.71 8.90 -0.86
C TRP A 157 -5.49 8.67 -2.16
N HIS A 158 -6.10 9.73 -2.68
CA HIS A 158 -6.97 9.68 -3.83
C HIS A 158 -6.58 10.74 -4.86
N LEU A 159 -6.46 10.33 -6.11
CA LEU A 159 -6.24 11.20 -7.26
C LEU A 159 -7.60 11.65 -7.83
N PRO A 160 -8.05 12.89 -7.57
CA PRO A 160 -9.32 13.37 -8.10
C PRO A 160 -9.25 13.64 -9.61
N ALA A 161 -10.41 13.76 -10.25
CA ALA A 161 -10.51 14.09 -11.67
C ALA A 161 -9.92 15.47 -12.04
N SER A 162 -9.75 16.36 -11.06
CA SER A 162 -9.03 17.63 -11.20
C SER A 162 -7.50 17.47 -11.26
N GLY A 163 -6.97 16.32 -10.83
CA GLY A 163 -5.54 16.01 -10.82
C GLY A 163 -4.90 16.21 -9.46
N GLU A 164 -3.56 16.22 -9.44
CA GLU A 164 -2.78 16.41 -8.22
C GLU A 164 -3.04 17.79 -7.59
N THR A 165 -3.13 17.81 -6.26
CA THR A 165 -3.21 19.03 -5.44
C THR A 165 -1.92 19.22 -4.66
N SER A 166 -1.72 20.38 -4.03
CA SER A 166 -0.56 20.61 -3.16
C SER A 166 -0.47 19.63 -1.99
N GLU A 167 -1.59 19.03 -1.57
CA GLU A 167 -1.62 18.04 -0.49
C GLU A 167 -0.92 16.72 -0.88
N HIS A 168 -0.85 16.40 -2.18
CA HIS A 168 -0.18 15.20 -2.67
C HIS A 168 1.35 15.24 -2.49
N ALA A 169 1.94 16.41 -2.18
CA ALA A 169 3.36 16.51 -1.88
C ALA A 169 3.75 15.62 -0.68
N ALA A 170 2.89 15.52 0.34
CA ALA A 170 3.12 14.65 1.49
C ALA A 170 3.07 13.16 1.12
N TYR A 171 2.14 12.77 0.25
CA TYR A 171 2.10 11.42 -0.31
C TYR A 171 3.41 11.07 -1.04
N TYR A 172 3.84 11.92 -1.97
CA TYR A 172 5.06 11.66 -2.74
C TYR A 172 6.33 11.64 -1.91
N ALA A 173 6.40 12.41 -0.82
CA ALA A 173 7.49 12.31 0.14
C ALA A 173 7.55 10.90 0.79
N GLY A 174 6.41 10.22 0.93
CA GLY A 174 6.30 8.85 1.42
C GLY A 174 6.44 7.77 0.33
N VAL A 175 6.38 8.11 -0.96
CA VAL A 175 6.62 7.18 -2.06
C VAL A 175 8.11 6.86 -2.16
N LEU A 176 8.45 5.69 -2.71
CA LEU A 176 9.83 5.32 -3.00
C LEU A 176 10.46 6.24 -4.06
N ALA A 177 11.65 6.75 -3.76
CA ALA A 177 12.52 7.42 -4.71
C ALA A 177 12.99 6.45 -5.80
N ALA A 178 13.58 7.00 -6.87
CA ALA A 178 14.02 6.21 -8.00
C ALA A 178 15.08 5.17 -7.62
N GLU A 179 16.05 5.52 -6.76
CA GLU A 179 17.09 4.58 -6.30
C GLU A 179 16.49 3.44 -5.46
N GLU A 180 15.53 3.76 -4.59
CA GLU A 180 14.82 2.77 -3.77
C GLU A 180 13.93 1.85 -4.62
N MET A 181 13.33 2.38 -5.69
CA MET A 181 12.59 1.56 -6.65
C MET A 181 13.51 0.54 -7.34
N GLN A 182 14.78 0.90 -7.60
CA GLN A 182 15.76 -0.05 -8.12
C GLN A 182 16.06 -1.17 -7.13
N VAL A 183 16.15 -0.86 -5.83
CA VAL A 183 16.27 -1.87 -4.76
C VAL A 183 15.08 -2.83 -4.79
N VAL A 184 13.85 -2.31 -4.86
CA VAL A 184 12.64 -3.14 -4.95
C VAL A 184 12.63 -4.03 -6.20
N GLN A 185 13.06 -3.50 -7.35
CA GLN A 185 13.13 -4.27 -8.60
C GLN A 185 14.23 -5.34 -8.56
N ALA A 186 15.35 -5.05 -7.90
CA ALA A 186 16.45 -5.99 -7.73
C ALA A 186 16.14 -7.08 -6.68
N ALA A 187 15.30 -6.80 -5.69
CA ALA A 187 14.86 -7.74 -4.65
C ALA A 187 13.91 -8.81 -5.22
N THR A 188 14.47 -9.78 -5.94
CA THR A 188 13.71 -10.87 -6.57
C THR A 188 13.47 -12.07 -5.64
N SER A 189 14.19 -12.14 -4.52
CA SER A 189 13.98 -13.09 -3.43
C SER A 189 14.57 -12.54 -2.13
N GLY A 190 14.19 -13.11 -0.98
CA GLY A 190 14.80 -12.69 0.28
C GLY A 190 16.29 -13.06 0.42
N ASN A 191 16.80 -14.06 -0.32
CA ASN A 191 18.24 -14.30 -0.42
C ASN A 191 19.00 -13.12 -1.05
N VAL A 192 18.39 -12.44 -2.03
CA VAL A 192 19.01 -11.23 -2.63
C VAL A 192 19.02 -10.09 -1.62
N LEU A 193 17.94 -9.90 -0.85
CA LEU A 193 17.89 -8.93 0.24
C LEU A 193 19.00 -9.17 1.27
N LEU A 194 19.23 -10.43 1.67
CA LEU A 194 20.29 -10.80 2.61
C LEU A 194 21.69 -10.51 2.09
N GLN A 195 21.98 -10.88 0.84
CA GLN A 195 23.29 -10.66 0.22
C GLN A 195 23.66 -9.18 0.12
N ARG A 196 22.65 -8.31 -0.04
CA ARG A 196 22.80 -6.87 -0.20
C ARG A 196 22.44 -6.09 1.07
N TRP A 197 22.23 -6.77 2.20
CA TRP A 197 21.61 -6.16 3.37
C TRP A 197 22.36 -4.93 3.89
N THR A 198 23.68 -5.05 4.06
CA THR A 198 24.52 -3.95 4.58
C THR A 198 24.64 -2.78 3.60
N GLU A 199 24.51 -3.06 2.30
CA GLU A 199 24.52 -2.06 1.23
C GLU A 199 23.20 -1.28 1.20
N TRP A 200 22.06 -1.98 1.25
CA TRP A 200 20.74 -1.39 1.07
C TRP A 200 20.10 -0.87 2.36
N PHE A 201 20.42 -1.48 3.51
CA PHE A 201 19.78 -1.20 4.78
C PHE A 201 20.80 -1.00 5.92
N PRO A 202 21.76 -0.07 5.81
CA PRO A 202 22.85 0.07 6.79
C PRO A 202 22.39 0.43 8.21
N LYS A 203 21.15 0.92 8.38
CA LYS A 203 20.52 1.23 9.68
C LYS A 203 19.69 0.08 10.26
N LEU A 204 19.52 -1.01 9.53
CA LEU A 204 18.74 -2.15 9.97
C LEU A 204 19.68 -3.30 10.34
N ARG A 205 19.41 -3.95 11.47
CA ARG A 205 20.19 -5.08 11.99
C ARG A 205 19.30 -6.31 12.07
N LEU A 206 19.64 -7.36 11.32
CA LEU A 206 18.90 -8.62 11.36
C LEU A 206 19.27 -9.44 12.58
N THR A 207 18.28 -10.00 13.26
CA THR A 207 18.48 -11.19 14.09
C THR A 207 18.72 -12.43 13.21
N ASP A 208 19.18 -13.53 13.81
CA ASP A 208 19.32 -14.81 13.10
C ASP A 208 17.97 -15.30 12.58
N ILE A 209 16.90 -15.16 13.39
CA ILE A 209 15.53 -15.54 13.02
C ILE A 209 15.04 -14.72 11.82
N ALA A 210 15.18 -13.39 11.85
CA ALA A 210 14.81 -12.56 10.70
C ALA A 210 15.59 -12.94 9.44
N SER A 211 16.84 -13.36 9.59
CA SER A 211 17.64 -13.83 8.47
C SER A 211 17.09 -15.14 7.89
N GLU A 212 16.66 -16.08 8.72
CA GLU A 212 15.99 -17.30 8.29
C GLU A 212 14.66 -17.02 7.60
N CYS A 213 13.82 -16.17 8.20
CA CYS A 213 12.58 -15.70 7.59
C CYS A 213 12.76 -15.15 6.17
N LEU A 214 13.83 -14.38 5.94
CA LEU A 214 14.12 -13.85 4.60
C LEU A 214 14.50 -14.96 3.62
N ARG A 215 15.19 -16.03 4.04
CA ARG A 215 15.51 -17.15 3.13
C ARG A 215 14.26 -17.89 2.66
N GLU A 216 13.24 -17.95 3.50
CA GLU A 216 11.97 -18.63 3.24
C GLU A 216 10.91 -17.73 2.58
N LEU A 217 11.25 -16.46 2.32
CA LEU A 217 10.32 -15.48 1.80
C LEU A 217 9.82 -15.85 0.40
N THR A 218 8.50 -15.88 0.23
CA THR A 218 7.86 -16.12 -1.07
C THR A 218 8.14 -14.98 -2.06
N ILE A 219 8.06 -15.27 -3.35
CA ILE A 219 8.26 -14.27 -4.42
C ILE A 219 7.23 -13.14 -4.28
N GLU A 220 5.98 -13.50 -3.97
CA GLU A 220 4.87 -12.57 -3.82
C GLU A 220 5.05 -11.63 -2.61
N ALA A 221 5.67 -12.11 -1.52
CA ALA A 221 5.94 -11.32 -0.32
C ALA A 221 7.24 -10.50 -0.41
N THR A 222 8.16 -10.84 -1.33
CA THR A 222 9.48 -10.20 -1.39
C THR A 222 9.40 -8.70 -1.65
N ARG A 223 8.64 -8.29 -2.67
CA ARG A 223 8.45 -6.85 -2.99
C ARG A 223 7.81 -6.09 -1.82
N PRO A 224 6.67 -6.53 -1.25
CA PRO A 224 6.09 -5.89 -0.07
C PRO A 224 7.06 -5.75 1.10
N VAL A 225 7.83 -6.79 1.43
CA VAL A 225 8.82 -6.74 2.52
C VAL A 225 9.94 -5.74 2.21
N ALA A 226 10.48 -5.74 1.00
CA ALA A 226 11.51 -4.78 0.59
C ALA A 226 11.04 -3.33 0.74
N GLU A 227 9.78 -3.04 0.36
CA GLU A 227 9.18 -1.72 0.51
C GLU A 227 9.12 -1.27 1.98
N ARG A 228 8.76 -2.17 2.93
CA ARG A 228 8.75 -1.85 4.38
C ARG A 228 10.15 -1.63 4.91
N LEU A 229 11.12 -2.46 4.50
CA LEU A 229 12.51 -2.33 4.89
C LEU A 229 13.10 -0.99 4.43
N ILE A 230 12.79 -0.55 3.21
CA ILE A 230 13.22 0.75 2.72
C ILE A 230 12.62 1.87 3.56
N ALA A 231 11.30 1.83 3.83
CA ALA A 231 10.67 2.86 4.66
C ALA A 231 11.26 2.93 6.07
N LEU A 232 11.50 1.79 6.71
CA LEU A 232 12.21 1.73 8.00
C LEU A 232 13.61 2.31 7.87
N HIS A 233 14.40 1.84 6.90
CA HIS A 233 15.76 2.30 6.71
C HIS A 233 15.81 3.82 6.51
N ARG A 234 14.95 4.38 5.66
CA ARG A 234 14.84 5.81 5.40
C ARG A 234 14.53 6.59 6.67
N PHE A 235 13.57 6.13 7.45
CA PHE A 235 13.23 6.76 8.72
C PHE A 235 14.42 6.74 9.69
N PHE A 236 15.02 5.57 9.93
CA PHE A 236 16.14 5.41 10.86
C PHE A 236 17.45 6.05 10.36
N ALA A 237 17.57 6.37 9.07
CA ALA A 237 18.72 7.10 8.54
C ALA A 237 18.78 8.56 9.02
N VAL A 238 17.63 9.17 9.29
CA VAL A 238 17.52 10.58 9.73
C VAL A 238 16.95 10.71 11.14
N TRP A 239 16.67 9.59 11.81
CA TRP A 239 16.08 9.57 13.14
C TRP A 239 17.00 10.21 14.18
N ASP A 240 16.45 11.13 14.96
CA ASP A 240 17.13 11.85 16.04
C ASP A 240 17.24 11.05 17.35
N ARG A 241 16.82 9.77 17.33
CA ARG A 241 16.82 8.83 18.46
C ARG A 241 15.84 9.19 19.56
N VAL A 242 14.91 10.11 19.31
CA VAL A 242 13.80 10.40 20.21
C VAL A 242 12.68 9.40 19.93
N PRO A 243 12.10 8.74 20.96
CA PRO A 243 10.96 7.86 20.77
C PRO A 243 9.86 8.57 19.97
N ALA A 244 9.45 7.96 18.87
CA ALA A 244 8.42 8.48 17.99
C ALA A 244 7.19 7.57 18.04
N ASN A 245 6.03 8.12 17.71
CA ASN A 245 4.85 7.30 17.50
C ASN A 245 4.91 6.72 16.08
N TYR A 246 5.51 5.52 15.94
CA TYR A 246 5.87 4.95 14.64
C TYR A 246 4.67 4.66 13.73
N ASP A 247 3.48 4.49 14.31
CA ASP A 247 2.21 4.37 13.57
C ASP A 247 1.78 5.67 12.84
N GLN A 248 2.31 6.83 13.25
CA GLN A 248 2.02 8.14 12.66
C GLN A 248 3.11 8.63 11.70
N VAL A 249 4.36 8.21 11.91
CA VAL A 249 5.50 8.73 11.13
C VAL A 249 5.97 7.80 10.01
N LEU A 250 5.62 6.51 10.06
CA LEU A 250 5.94 5.56 8.98
C LEU A 250 4.82 5.48 7.96
N SER A 251 5.19 5.37 6.68
CA SER A 251 4.25 5.39 5.55
C SER A 251 3.42 4.11 5.38
N TYR A 252 3.74 3.04 6.12
CA TYR A 252 2.97 1.79 6.10
C TYR A 252 2.39 1.50 7.47
N ARG A 253 1.28 0.75 7.50
CA ARG A 253 0.58 0.43 8.74
C ARG A 253 1.51 -0.25 9.74
N THR A 254 1.82 0.49 10.78
CA THR A 254 2.70 0.11 11.87
C THR A 254 1.91 0.17 13.16
N SER A 255 2.11 -0.79 14.06
CA SER A 255 1.40 -0.82 15.33
C SER A 255 2.30 -1.40 16.42
N PRO A 256 2.16 -0.92 17.66
CA PRO A 256 2.88 -1.52 18.78
C PRO A 256 2.29 -2.91 19.07
N GLU A 257 3.13 -3.83 19.55
CA GLU A 257 2.64 -5.04 20.18
C GLU A 257 2.04 -4.72 21.56
N SER A 258 1.03 -5.49 21.95
CA SER A 258 0.39 -5.27 23.24
C SER A 258 1.28 -5.67 24.41
N ASP A 259 1.18 -4.94 25.52
CA ASP A 259 1.90 -5.26 26.77
C ASP A 259 1.68 -6.70 27.24
N THR A 260 0.45 -7.22 27.09
CA THR A 260 0.13 -8.61 27.44
C THR A 260 0.98 -9.57 26.62
N ARG A 261 0.98 -9.44 25.30
CA ARG A 261 1.75 -10.32 24.39
C ARG A 261 3.25 -10.21 24.64
N LEU A 262 3.77 -9.00 24.82
CA LEU A 262 5.19 -8.79 25.12
C LEU A 262 5.64 -9.48 26.42
N ARG A 263 4.73 -9.63 27.39
CA ARG A 263 4.99 -10.33 28.66
C ARG A 263 4.77 -11.84 28.57
N THR A 264 3.85 -12.32 27.73
CA THR A 264 3.45 -13.73 27.71
C THR A 264 4.12 -14.55 26.61
N LEU A 265 4.52 -13.94 25.48
CA LEU A 265 5.10 -14.63 24.34
C LEU A 265 6.61 -14.50 24.33
N SER A 266 7.30 -15.60 24.66
CA SER A 266 8.76 -15.68 24.61
C SER A 266 9.32 -15.50 23.21
N GLU A 267 8.53 -15.81 22.19
CA GLU A 267 8.83 -15.70 20.76
C GLU A 267 9.00 -14.24 20.31
N LEU A 268 8.49 -13.27 21.10
CA LEU A 268 8.76 -11.85 20.88
C LEU A 268 10.07 -11.39 21.52
N GLN A 269 10.70 -12.22 22.37
CA GLN A 269 11.97 -11.92 23.05
C GLN A 269 13.12 -12.50 22.24
N LEU A 270 13.65 -11.71 21.31
CA LEU A 270 14.65 -12.21 20.36
C LEU A 270 16.05 -11.70 20.68
N ARG A 271 17.03 -12.57 20.48
CA ARG A 271 18.44 -12.23 20.64
C ARG A 271 18.91 -11.42 19.43
N CYS A 272 19.39 -10.22 19.69
CA CYS A 272 19.95 -9.31 18.70
C CYS A 272 21.44 -9.60 18.44
N PRO A 273 21.99 -9.16 17.30
CA PRO A 273 23.41 -9.35 16.93
C PRO A 273 24.43 -8.80 17.93
N ASP A 274 24.04 -7.84 18.76
CA ASP A 274 24.88 -7.30 19.84
C ASP A 274 24.89 -8.19 21.10
N GLY A 275 24.21 -9.34 21.04
CA GLY A 275 24.12 -10.32 22.10
C GLY A 275 23.00 -10.08 23.11
N GLN A 276 22.33 -8.93 23.08
CA GLN A 276 21.24 -8.61 24.01
C GLN A 276 19.92 -9.21 23.52
N THR A 277 19.04 -9.57 24.46
CA THR A 277 17.67 -9.98 24.14
C THR A 277 16.74 -8.78 24.24
N ARG A 278 15.94 -8.56 23.20
CA ARG A 278 14.98 -7.45 23.15
C ARG A 278 13.59 -7.94 22.80
N ALA A 279 12.60 -7.28 23.38
CA ALA A 279 11.20 -7.48 23.02
C ALA A 279 10.92 -6.77 21.69
N MET A 280 10.47 -7.52 20.69
CA MET A 280 10.02 -6.97 19.40
C MET A 280 8.69 -6.24 19.60
N SER A 281 8.79 -4.96 19.97
CA SER A 281 7.66 -4.16 20.46
C SER A 281 6.83 -3.50 19.36
N TRP A 282 7.29 -3.55 18.12
CA TRP A 282 6.59 -2.97 16.97
C TRP A 282 6.50 -3.96 15.82
N HIS A 283 5.46 -3.81 15.00
CA HIS A 283 5.35 -4.54 13.76
C HIS A 283 4.74 -3.71 12.64
N MET A 284 5.22 -3.93 11.40
CA MET A 284 4.63 -3.38 10.18
C MET A 284 3.85 -4.45 9.43
N ARG A 285 2.64 -4.11 8.97
CA ARG A 285 1.82 -5.02 8.17
C ARG A 285 2.29 -5.02 6.70
N TYR A 286 2.23 -6.18 6.07
CA TYR A 286 2.38 -6.29 4.62
C TYR A 286 1.40 -7.29 4.03
N THR A 287 1.07 -7.09 2.75
CA THR A 287 0.21 -7.97 1.97
C THR A 287 0.97 -8.43 0.72
N PRO A 288 0.71 -9.64 0.19
CA PRO A 288 -0.31 -10.63 0.61
C PRO A 288 0.05 -11.38 1.91
N GLN A 289 -0.85 -12.25 2.41
CA GLN A 289 -0.65 -13.20 3.54
C GLN A 289 -0.76 -12.66 4.98
N ALA A 290 -1.36 -11.48 5.19
CA ALA A 290 -1.46 -10.87 6.53
C ALA A 290 -0.11 -10.78 7.27
N GLY A 291 0.98 -10.60 6.51
CA GLY A 291 2.34 -10.62 7.01
C GLY A 291 2.67 -9.47 7.96
N ARG A 292 3.68 -9.70 8.78
CA ARG A 292 4.20 -8.83 9.83
C ARG A 292 5.72 -8.81 9.77
N LEU A 293 6.29 -7.61 9.77
CA LEU A 293 7.70 -7.36 9.98
C LEU A 293 7.86 -6.78 11.38
N TYR A 294 8.40 -7.58 12.29
CA TYR A 294 8.63 -7.22 13.69
C TYR A 294 9.96 -6.53 13.89
N PHE A 295 9.98 -5.45 14.65
CA PHE A 295 11.17 -4.66 14.88
C PHE A 295 11.20 -3.99 16.27
N VAL A 296 12.38 -3.55 16.66
CA VAL A 296 12.60 -2.71 17.84
C VAL A 296 13.69 -1.66 17.56
N PRO A 297 13.44 -0.37 17.83
CA PRO A 297 14.45 0.67 17.69
C PRO A 297 15.51 0.58 18.80
N ASP A 298 16.74 0.97 18.49
CA ASP A 298 17.81 1.12 19.48
C ASP A 298 18.24 2.59 19.58
N VAL A 299 17.90 3.21 20.71
CA VAL A 299 18.20 4.63 20.98
C VAL A 299 19.69 4.91 21.16
N GLU A 300 20.49 3.90 21.54
CA GLU A 300 21.93 4.10 21.77
C GLU A 300 22.68 4.24 20.45
N THR A 301 22.43 3.31 19.51
CA THR A 301 23.09 3.29 18.20
C THR A 301 22.34 4.12 17.16
N GLY A 302 21.04 4.31 17.31
CA GLY A 302 20.14 4.84 16.28
C GLY A 302 19.85 3.83 15.17
N ASP A 303 20.19 2.56 15.36
CA ASP A 303 19.83 1.47 14.46
C ASP A 303 18.45 0.91 14.84
N CYS A 304 17.90 0.07 13.97
CA CYS A 304 16.66 -0.67 14.20
C CYS A 304 16.92 -2.16 14.03
N PHE A 305 16.55 -2.96 15.04
CA PHE A 305 16.66 -4.40 14.99
C PHE A 305 15.41 -5.02 14.38
N ILE A 306 15.60 -5.87 13.38
CA ILE A 306 14.53 -6.63 12.74
C ILE A 306 14.52 -8.05 13.32
N GLY A 307 13.41 -8.40 13.96
CA GLY A 307 13.26 -9.64 14.72
C GLY A 307 12.70 -10.80 13.93
N HIS A 308 11.60 -10.56 13.22
CA HIS A 308 10.86 -11.62 12.53
C HIS A 308 10.11 -11.05 11.32
N ILE A 309 10.05 -11.82 10.23
CA ILE A 309 9.33 -11.45 9.00
C ILE A 309 8.46 -12.63 8.59
N GLY A 310 7.15 -12.51 8.63
CA GLY A 310 6.27 -13.63 8.32
C GLY A 310 4.87 -13.42 8.85
N HIS A 311 4.18 -14.49 9.20
CA HIS A 311 2.87 -14.41 9.85
C HIS A 311 2.98 -13.77 11.25
N LYS A 312 1.84 -13.43 11.84
CA LYS A 312 1.79 -12.97 13.24
C LYS A 312 2.40 -14.05 14.14
N ILE A 313 3.27 -13.66 15.06
CA ILE A 313 3.79 -14.56 16.10
C ILE A 313 2.62 -14.88 17.04
N ILE A 314 2.28 -16.15 17.24
CA ILE A 314 1.15 -16.57 18.08
C ILE A 314 1.64 -17.04 19.43
#